data_AF-A0A9X2EVJ4-F1
#
_entry.id   AF-A0A9X2EVJ4-F1
#
_cell.length_a   1.000
_cell.length_b   1.000
_cell.length_c   1.000
_cell.angle_alpha   90.00
_cell.angle_beta   90.00
_cell.angle_gamma   90.00
#
_symmetry.space_group_name_H-M   'P 1'
#
loop_
_entity.id
_entity.type
_entity.pdbx_description
1 polymer ?
#
loop_
_entity_poly.entity_id
_entity_poly.type
_entity_poly.pdbx_seq_one_letter_code
_entity_poly.pdbx_strand_id
1 'polypeptide(L)' 'MSELRELSYKEISYIRSALEGYIGLLKLDIESEETDDDERMDLQEDLLFYEKLLYTFQKSEKQSVDLKQIQSIAIKKR' A
#
# COMPACT_ATOMS: atom_id res chain seq x y z
N MET A 1 -21.12 -16.72 4.83
CA MET A 1 -20.43 -16.02 3.74
C MET A 1 -20.01 -14.67 4.30
N SER A 2 -18.71 -14.42 4.46
CA SER A 2 -18.24 -13.10 4.91
C SER A 2 -18.58 -12.10 3.81
N GLU A 3 -19.36 -11.06 4.13
CA GLU A 3 -19.60 -9.94 3.22
C GLU A 3 -18.28 -9.18 3.07
N LEU A 4 -17.61 -9.40 1.94
CA LEU A 4 -16.39 -8.65 1.61
C LEU A 4 -16.81 -7.26 1.13
N ARG A 5 -16.49 -6.24 1.92
CA ARG A 5 -16.70 -4.83 1.56
C ARG A 5 -15.59 -4.37 0.61
N GLU A 6 -15.96 -3.77 -0.52
CA GLU A 6 -15.03 -3.10 -1.41
C GLU A 6 -14.55 -1.76 -0.81
N LEU A 7 -13.25 -1.47 -0.96
CA LEU A 7 -12.64 -0.23 -0.52
C LEU A 7 -12.73 0.84 -1.61
N SER A 8 -13.03 2.08 -1.22
CA SER A 8 -13.01 3.22 -2.14
C SER A 8 -11.58 3.65 -2.48
N TYR A 9 -11.41 4.37 -3.60
CA TYR A 9 -10.11 4.97 -3.97
C TYR A 9 -9.48 5.80 -2.83
N LYS A 10 -10.30 6.56 -2.09
CA LYS A 10 -9.84 7.40 -0.99
C LYS A 10 -9.28 6.53 0.15
N GLU A 11 -9.98 5.46 0.50
CA GLU A 11 -9.53 4.51 1.52
C GLU A 11 -8.26 3.78 1.09
N ILE A 12 -8.19 3.32 -0.15
CA ILE A 12 -6.99 2.70 -0.75
C ILE A 12 -5.79 3.65 -0.65
N SER A 13 -5.97 4.92 -1.03
CA SER A 13 -4.90 5.93 -1.03
C SER A 13 -4.40 6.26 0.38
N TYR A 14 -5.32 6.34 1.36
CA TYR A 14 -4.94 6.54 2.76
C TYR A 14 -4.17 5.34 3.31
N ILE A 15 -4.63 4.11 3.05
CA ILE A 15 -3.95 2.91 3.52
C ILE A 15 -2.56 2.80 2.88
N ARG A 16 -2.43 3.06 1.56
CA ARG A 16 -1.12 3.11 0.88
C ARG A 16 -0.17 4.09 1.56
N SER A 17 -0.63 5.31 1.82
CA SER A 17 0.21 6.36 2.42
C SER A 17 0.62 6.00 3.86
N ALA A 18 -0.27 5.39 4.64
CA ALA A 18 0.05 4.92 5.98
C ALA A 18 1.07 3.77 5.96
N LEU A 19 0.95 2.83 5.02
CA LEU A 19 1.91 1.75 4.82
C LEU A 19 3.30 2.27 4.45
N GLU A 20 3.39 3.25 3.55
CA GLU A 20 4.67 3.90 3.21
C GLU A 20 5.34 4.54 4.43
N GLY A 21 4.56 5.23 5.27
CA GLY A 21 5.06 5.82 6.51
C GLY A 21 5.59 4.75 7.47
N TYR A 22 4.82 3.69 7.70
CA TYR A 22 5.21 2.61 8.60
C TYR A 22 6.43 1.85 8.11
N ILE A 23 6.50 1.52 6.81
CA ILE A 23 7.69 0.91 6.20
C ILE A 23 8.92 1.80 6.37
N GLY A 24 8.75 3.12 6.26
CA GLY A 24 9.83 4.08 6.51
C GLY A 24 10.38 3.97 7.93
N LEU A 25 9.51 3.89 8.94
CA LEU A 25 9.92 3.70 10.33
C LEU A 25 10.62 2.36 10.54
N LEU A 26 10.03 1.29 10.00
CA LEU A 26 10.56 -0.06 10.16
C LEU A 26 11.96 -0.22 9.54
N LYS A 27 12.23 0.47 8.42
CA LYS A 27 13.58 0.53 7.84
C LYS A 27 14.59 1.22 8.76
N LEU A 28 14.19 2.28 9.45
CA LEU A 28 15.05 2.96 10.45
C LEU A 28 15.33 2.03 11.64
N ASP A 29 14.33 1.27 12.10
CA ASP A 29 14.49 0.33 13.21
C ASP A 29 15.44 -0.82 12.84
N ILE A 30 15.37 -1.32 11.59
CA ILE A 30 16.30 -2.35 11.07
C ILE A 30 17.73 -1.82 10.95
N GLU A 31 17.90 -0.56 10.53
CA GLU A 31 19.19 0.11 10.38
C GLU A 31 19.80 0.56 11.72
N SER A 32 19.02 0.51 12.81
CA SER A 32 19.50 0.85 14.14
C SER A 32 20.59 -0.11 14.62
N GLU A 33 21.66 0.46 15.18
CA GLU A 33 22.74 -0.29 15.82
C GLU A 33 22.31 -0.89 17.18
N GLU A 34 21.17 -0.46 17.72
CA GLU A 34 20.62 -0.94 18.99
C GLU A 34 19.81 -2.25 18.84
N THR A 35 19.41 -2.58 17.62
CA THR A 35 18.63 -3.79 17.31
C THR A 35 19.56 -4.99 17.19
N ASP A 36 19.28 -6.05 17.96
CA ASP A 36 20.05 -7.29 17.85
C ASP A 36 19.72 -8.08 16.57
N ASP A 37 20.51 -9.12 16.27
CA ASP A 37 20.37 -9.85 15.01
C ASP A 37 19.06 -10.66 14.91
N ASP A 38 18.54 -11.15 16.04
CA ASP A 38 17.30 -11.93 16.08
C ASP A 38 16.10 -10.99 15.87
N GLU A 39 16.06 -9.86 16.58
CA GLU A 39 15.04 -8.82 16.40
C GLU A 39 15.10 -8.22 14.99
N ARG A 40 16.31 -8.01 14.45
CA ARG A 40 16.47 -7.52 13.07
C ARG A 40 15.89 -8.49 12.05
N MET A 41 16.04 -9.80 12.28
CA MET A 41 15.46 -10.82 11.40
C MET A 41 13.93 -10.75 11.42
N ASP A 42 13.31 -10.66 12.60
CA ASP A 42 11.85 -10.51 12.74
C ASP A 42 11.34 -9.24 12.05
N LEU A 43 12.03 -8.12 12.24
CA LEU A 43 11.69 -6.86 11.56
C LEU A 43 11.84 -6.96 10.05
N GLN A 44 12.83 -7.69 9.52
CA GLN A 44 12.97 -7.89 8.08
C GLN A 44 11.85 -8.76 7.48
N GLU A 45 11.33 -9.74 8.23
CA GLU A 45 10.17 -10.52 7.81
C GLU A 45 8.91 -9.63 7.74
N ASP A 46 8.69 -8.81 8.77
CA ASP A 46 7.63 -7.82 8.79
C ASP A 46 7.75 -6.84 7.63
N LEU A 47 8.96 -6.34 7.36
CA LEU A 47 9.22 -5.45 6.23
C LEU A 47 8.74 -6.05 4.92
N LEU A 48 9.12 -7.30 4.65
CA LEU A 48 8.75 -8.01 3.44
C LEU A 48 7.23 -8.19 3.33
N PHE A 49 6.56 -8.46 4.45
CA PHE A 49 5.10 -8.56 4.49
C PHE A 49 4.45 -7.21 4.13
N TYR A 50 4.86 -6.12 4.77
CA TYR A 50 4.29 -4.80 4.53
C TYR A 50 4.61 -4.26 3.13
N GLU A 51 5.79 -4.53 2.57
CA GLU A 51 6.13 -4.17 1.18
C GLU A 51 5.22 -4.89 0.17
N LYS A 52 4.91 -6.18 0.39
CA LYS A 52 3.95 -6.92 -0.44
C LYS A 52 2.53 -6.36 -0.32
N LEU A 53 2.13 -5.98 0.89
CA LEU A 53 0.83 -5.36 1.13
C LEU A 53 0.74 -4.00 0.44
N LEU A 54 1.78 -3.16 0.56
CA LEU A 54 1.89 -1.88 -0.11
C LEU A 54 1.78 -2.04 -1.63
N TYR A 55 2.49 -3.00 -2.21
CA TYR A 55 2.39 -3.30 -3.65
C TYR A 55 0.96 -3.62 -4.07
N THR A 56 0.22 -4.36 -3.25
CA THR A 56 -1.19 -4.67 -3.49
C THR A 56 -2.04 -3.39 -3.53
N PHE A 57 -1.88 -2.50 -2.55
CA PHE A 57 -2.59 -1.23 -2.52
C PHE A 57 -2.20 -0.28 -3.66
N GLN A 58 -0.92 -0.21 -4.04
CA GLN A 58 -0.46 0.57 -5.20
C GLN A 58 -1.10 0.06 -6.50
N LYS A 59 -1.19 -1.25 -6.68
CA LYS A 59 -1.84 -1.86 -7.84
C LYS A 59 -3.34 -1.57 -7.87
N SER A 60 -4.03 -1.72 -6.73
CA SER A 60 -5.46 -1.41 -6.61
C SER A 60 -5.76 0.09 -6.81
N GLU A 61 -4.88 0.97 -6.35
CA GLU A 61 -5.00 2.42 -6.54
C GLU A 61 -4.91 2.77 -8.04
N LYS A 62 -3.90 2.23 -8.73
CA LYS A 62 -3.74 2.42 -10.17
C LYS A 62 -4.96 1.91 -10.96
N GLN A 63 -5.44 0.72 -10.66
CA GLN A 63 -6.66 0.17 -11.29
C GLN A 63 -7.88 1.06 -11.06
N SER A 64 -8.02 1.63 -9.87
CA SER A 64 -9.12 2.56 -9.55
C SER A 64 -9.03 3.87 -10.34
N VAL A 65 -7.82 4.37 -10.62
CA VAL A 65 -7.60 5.54 -11.49
C VAL A 65 -7.93 5.21 -12.94
N ASP A 66 -7.44 4.07 -13.45
CA ASP A 66 -7.66 3.64 -14.84
C ASP A 66 -9.16 3.46 -15.12
N LEU A 67 -9.92 2.86 -14.18
CA LEU A 67 -11.38 2.73 -14.30
C LEU A 67 -12.11 4.08 -14.33
N LYS A 68 -11.69 5.05 -13.50
CA LYS A 68 -12.24 6.42 -13.56
C LYS A 68 -11.94 7.09 -14.90
N GLN A 69 -10.74 6.90 -15.46
CA GLN A 69 -10.38 7.44 -16.77
C GLN A 69 -11.26 6.86 -17.88
N ILE A 70 -11.47 5.54 -17.91
CA ILE A 70 -12.34 4.86 -18.89
C ILE A 70 -13.79 5.40 -18.83
N GLN A 71 -14.30 5.71 -17.63
CA GLN A 71 -15.64 6.30 -17.47
C GLN A 71 -15.73 7.75 -17.96
N SER A 72 -14.62 8.49 -17.99
CA SER A 72 -14.58 9.94 -18.26
C SER A 72 -14.34 10.34 -19.73
N ILE A 73 -14.42 9.40 -20.69
CA ILE A 73 -14.15 9.69 -22.10
C ILE A 73 -15.16 10.72 -22.63
N ALA A 74 -14.66 11.92 -22.97
CA ALA A 74 -15.46 13.00 -23.52
C ALA A 74 -15.86 12.71 -24.99
N ILE A 75 -17.17 12.54 -25.22
CA ILE A 75 -17.73 12.46 -26.57
C ILE A 75 -17.70 13.88 -27.17
N LYS A 76 -16.99 14.05 -28.29
CA LYS A 76 -16.93 15.30 -29.06
C LYS A 76 -18.35 15.69 -29.47
N LYS A 77 -18.92 16.75 -28.89
CA LYS A 77 -20.20 17.31 -29.35
C LYS A 77 -20.02 17.81 -30.79
N ARG A 78 -20.89 17.34 -31.68
CA ARG A 78 -21.00 17.83 -33.07
C ARG A 78 -21.51 19.26 -33.10
#